data_AF-A0A1K1NYN4-F1
#
_entry.id   AF-A0A1K1NYN4-F1
#
_cell.length_a   1.000
_cell.length_b   1.000
_cell.length_c   1.000
_cell.angle_alpha   90.00
_cell.angle_beta   90.00
_cell.angle_gamma   90.00
#
_symmetry.space_group_name_H-M   'P 1'
#
loop_
_entity.id
_entity.type
_entity.pdbx_description
1 polymer ?
#
loop_
_entity_poly.entity_id
_entity_poly.type
_entity_poly.pdbx_seq_one_letter_code
_entity_poly.pdbx_strand_id
1 'polypeptide(L)'
;MANGRAELLGGKEMLAAIRSKLNGAADRLENKALKTAGEPIAEAMSARVNVSNLKYKHLKQDIKVSRVIRQDGLKFVRIGAGKKTAWRGHFLEWGTSKMSAQPWAEPGFLEKKGEALQILVDEFRKGLRGK
;
A
#
# COMPACT_ATOMS: atom_id res chain seq x y z
N MET A 1 14.87 16.57 15.88
CA MET A 1 14.65 15.80 14.65
C MET A 1 15.72 14.73 14.52
N ALA A 2 15.48 13.50 15.00
CA ALA A 2 16.46 12.40 14.94
C ALA A 2 15.84 10.97 14.90
N ASN A 3 14.52 10.82 14.73
CA ASN A 3 13.86 9.50 14.87
C ASN A 3 13.84 8.66 13.59
N GLY A 4 14.14 9.23 12.41
CA GLY A 4 14.05 8.49 11.14
C GLY A 4 15.18 7.49 10.90
N ARG A 5 16.36 7.66 11.53
CA ARG A 5 17.51 6.75 11.33
C ARG A 5 17.41 5.47 12.15
N ALA A 6 16.84 5.54 13.36
CA ALA A 6 16.68 4.37 14.24
C ALA A 6 15.58 3.41 13.76
N GLU A 7 14.45 3.92 13.26
CA GLU A 7 13.36 3.09 12.73
C GLU A 7 13.77 2.29 11.47
N LEU A 8 14.57 2.91 10.58
CA LEU A 8 15.06 2.28 9.36
C LEU A 8 16.09 1.18 9.62
N LEU A 9 16.89 1.30 10.69
CA LEU A 9 17.79 0.25 11.16
C LEU A 9 17.01 -0.94 11.73
N GLY A 10 16.02 -0.66 12.60
CA GLY A 10 15.19 -1.71 13.21
C GLY A 10 14.38 -2.53 12.19
N GLY A 11 13.85 -1.92 11.13
CA GLY A 11 13.07 -2.63 10.11
C GLY A 11 13.87 -3.69 9.34
N LYS A 12 15.11 -3.37 8.95
CA LYS A 12 15.99 -4.32 8.25
C LYS A 12 16.46 -5.45 9.17
N GLU A 13 16.83 -5.11 10.40
CA GLU A 13 17.27 -6.07 11.41
C GLU A 13 16.13 -7.02 11.81
N MET A 14 14.91 -6.50 11.96
CA MET A 14 13.71 -7.30 12.22
C MET A 14 13.43 -8.27 11.07
N LEU A 15 13.49 -7.80 9.81
CA LEU A 15 13.29 -8.65 8.64
C LEU A 15 14.36 -9.74 8.53
N ALA A 16 15.62 -9.42 8.84
CA ALA A 16 16.70 -10.41 8.88
C ALA A 16 16.48 -11.47 9.96
N ALA A 17 16.07 -11.07 11.17
CA ALA A 17 15.75 -11.99 12.27
C ALA A 17 14.54 -12.88 11.96
N ILE A 18 13.57 -12.38 11.21
CA ILE A 18 12.40 -13.14 10.74
C ILE A 18 12.83 -14.17 9.70
N ARG A 19 13.61 -13.75 8.70
CA ARG A 19 14.09 -14.64 7.63
C ARG A 19 14.95 -15.78 8.18
N SER A 20 15.79 -15.51 9.17
CA SER A 20 16.61 -16.55 9.82
C SER A 20 15.81 -17.55 10.65
N LYS A 21 14.64 -17.17 11.18
CA LYS A 21 13.79 -18.03 12.03
C LYS A 21 12.68 -18.77 11.29
N LEU A 22 12.21 -18.25 10.15
CA LEU A 22 10.94 -18.69 9.53
C LEU A 22 11.06 -19.27 8.10
N ASN A 23 12.23 -19.32 7.46
CA ASN A 23 12.44 -19.91 6.11
C ASN A 23 11.26 -19.62 5.14
N GLY A 24 10.66 -20.64 4.49
CA GLY A 24 9.55 -20.46 3.54
C GLY A 24 8.24 -19.94 4.15
N ALA A 25 8.05 -20.03 5.47
CA ALA A 25 6.93 -19.40 6.17
C ALA A 25 7.12 -17.87 6.27
N ALA A 26 8.37 -17.40 6.33
CA ALA A 26 8.70 -15.96 6.29
C ALA A 26 8.21 -15.32 4.99
N ASP A 27 8.38 -16.01 3.86
CA ASP A 27 7.98 -15.51 2.55
C ASP A 27 6.47 -15.34 2.41
N ARG A 28 5.69 -16.30 2.92
CA ARG A 28 4.22 -16.23 2.93
C ARG A 28 3.73 -15.11 3.85
N LEU A 29 4.36 -14.99 5.02
CA LEU A 29 4.07 -13.95 5.99
C LEU A 29 4.34 -12.55 5.42
N GLU A 30 5.51 -12.33 4.83
CA GLU A 30 5.90 -11.07 4.21
C GLU A 30 4.92 -10.70 3.09
N ASN A 31 4.53 -11.67 2.26
CA ASN A 31 3.58 -11.43 1.18
C ASN A 31 2.19 -11.06 1.70
N LYS A 32 1.73 -11.70 2.78
CA LYS A 32 0.46 -11.39 3.43
C LYS A 32 0.51 -9.99 4.06
N ALA A 33 1.55 -9.72 4.85
CA ALA A 33 1.75 -8.45 5.52
C ALA A 33 1.75 -7.27 4.55
N LEU A 34 2.50 -7.37 3.44
CA LEU A 34 2.53 -6.32 2.40
C LEU A 34 1.16 -6.08 1.76
N LYS A 35 0.38 -7.13 1.52
CA LYS A 35 -0.97 -6.98 0.96
C LYS A 35 -1.92 -6.32 1.94
N THR A 36 -2.02 -6.84 3.16
CA THR A 36 -2.92 -6.34 4.20
C THR A 36 -2.59 -4.90 4.56
N ALA A 37 -1.31 -4.54 4.65
CA ALA A 37 -0.91 -3.16 4.90
C ALA A 37 -1.26 -2.18 3.76
N GLY A 38 -1.38 -2.67 2.52
CA GLY A 38 -1.79 -1.85 1.39
C GLY A 38 -3.29 -1.58 1.33
N GLU A 39 -4.12 -2.39 2.00
CA GLU A 39 -5.58 -2.30 1.92
C GLU A 39 -6.12 -0.97 2.49
N PRO A 40 -5.72 -0.50 3.69
CA PRO A 40 -6.18 0.79 4.21
C PRO A 40 -5.80 1.97 3.31
N ILE A 41 -4.61 1.93 2.70
CA ILE A 41 -4.18 2.97 1.75
C ILE A 41 -5.08 2.94 0.51
N ALA A 42 -5.36 1.76 -0.04
CA ALA A 42 -6.25 1.62 -1.19
C ALA A 42 -7.67 2.11 -0.88
N GLU A 43 -8.18 1.83 0.32
CA GLU A 43 -9.47 2.32 0.80
C GLU A 43 -9.49 3.85 0.93
N ALA A 44 -8.48 4.45 1.56
CA ALA A 44 -8.37 5.90 1.70
C ALA A 44 -8.23 6.61 0.35
N MET A 45 -7.50 6.03 -0.60
CA MET A 45 -7.45 6.49 -1.99
C MET A 45 -8.84 6.42 -2.66
N SER A 46 -9.54 5.29 -2.49
CA SER A 46 -10.88 5.07 -3.06
C SER A 46 -11.92 6.04 -2.48
N ALA A 47 -11.87 6.33 -1.19
CA ALA A 47 -12.79 7.24 -0.51
C ALA A 47 -12.76 8.67 -1.09
N ARG A 48 -11.61 9.11 -1.61
CA ARG A 48 -11.41 10.44 -2.22
C ARG A 48 -11.91 10.56 -3.65
N VAL A 49 -12.21 9.44 -4.30
CA VAL A 49 -12.65 9.43 -5.69
C VAL A 49 -14.18 9.47 -5.76
N ASN A 50 -14.71 10.48 -6.44
CA ASN A 50 -16.13 10.60 -6.69
C ASN A 50 -16.61 9.61 -7.77
N VAL A 51 -17.88 9.20 -7.67
CA VAL A 51 -18.55 8.31 -8.63
C VAL A 51 -19.77 9.00 -9.23
N SER A 52 -20.05 8.69 -10.49
CA SER A 52 -21.26 9.12 -11.19
C SER A 52 -22.34 8.04 -11.15
N ASN A 53 -23.58 8.39 -11.47
CA ASN A 53 -24.69 7.42 -11.56
C ASN A 53 -24.69 6.57 -12.85
N LEU A 54 -23.69 6.74 -13.73
CA LEU A 54 -23.59 6.02 -14.99
C LEU A 54 -23.08 4.58 -14.80
N LYS A 55 -23.68 3.63 -15.52
CA LYS A 55 -23.37 2.19 -15.40
C LYS A 55 -22.09 1.81 -16.16
N TYR A 56 -20.93 2.14 -15.61
CA TYR A 56 -19.62 1.68 -16.06
C TYR A 56 -18.66 1.45 -14.90
N LYS A 57 -17.50 0.84 -15.16
CA LYS A 57 -16.50 0.59 -14.11
C LYS A 57 -15.85 1.91 -13.65
N HIS A 58 -16.12 2.32 -12.41
CA HIS A 58 -15.56 3.55 -11.86
C HIS A 58 -14.12 3.39 -11.37
N LEU A 59 -13.37 4.50 -11.35
CA LEU A 59 -12.03 4.56 -10.79
C LEU A 59 -12.02 4.10 -9.32
N LYS A 60 -12.97 4.60 -8.52
CA LYS A 60 -13.18 4.21 -7.11
C LYS A 60 -13.15 2.69 -6.90
N GLN A 61 -13.78 1.95 -7.80
CA GLN A 61 -13.94 0.48 -7.73
C GLN A 61 -12.74 -0.31 -8.29
N ASP A 62 -11.79 0.35 -8.96
CA ASP A 62 -10.61 -0.31 -9.55
C ASP A 62 -9.29 0.08 -8.88
N ILE A 63 -9.34 0.89 -7.81
CA ILE A 63 -8.20 1.12 -6.93
C ILE A 63 -8.00 -0.15 -6.08
N LYS A 64 -6.82 -0.73 -6.18
CA LYS A 64 -6.50 -2.01 -5.53
C LYS A 64 -5.01 -2.14 -5.23
N VAL A 65 -4.71 -3.08 -4.35
CA VAL A 65 -3.35 -3.55 -4.08
C VAL A 65 -2.97 -4.61 -5.11
N SER A 66 -1.79 -4.50 -5.69
CA SER A 66 -1.28 -5.47 -6.65
C SER A 66 -0.89 -6.79 -5.98
N ARG A 67 -0.53 -7.79 -6.81
CA ARG A 67 0.29 -8.89 -6.32
C ARG A 67 1.63 -8.35 -5.82
N VAL A 68 2.27 -9.09 -4.91
CA VAL A 68 3.62 -8.77 -4.44
C VAL A 68 4.58 -8.91 -5.61
N ILE A 69 5.40 -7.90 -5.81
CA ILE A 69 6.43 -7.83 -6.84
C ILE A 69 7.77 -7.90 -6.14
N ARG A 70 8.69 -8.69 -6.70
CA ARG A 70 10.08 -8.74 -6.26
C ARG A 70 10.95 -8.04 -7.30
N GLN A 71 11.69 -7.03 -6.90
CA GLN A 71 12.63 -6.31 -7.73
C GLN A 71 13.84 -5.93 -6.88
N ASP A 72 15.06 -6.13 -7.41
CA ASP A 72 16.32 -5.73 -6.75
C ASP A 72 16.46 -6.28 -5.32
N GLY A 73 15.97 -7.50 -5.08
CA GLY A 73 16.01 -8.16 -3.77
C GLY A 73 14.98 -7.65 -2.75
N LEU A 74 14.17 -6.65 -3.11
CA LEU A 74 13.10 -6.10 -2.29
C LEU A 74 11.73 -6.61 -2.76
N LYS A 75 10.82 -6.78 -1.81
CA LYS A 75 9.40 -7.07 -2.09
C LYS A 75 8.57 -5.84 -1.82
N PHE A 76 7.64 -5.54 -2.72
CA PHE A 76 6.70 -4.44 -2.55
C PHE A 76 5.37 -4.76 -3.24
N VAL A 77 4.36 -3.96 -2.92
CA VAL A 77 3.07 -3.94 -3.62
C VAL A 77 2.87 -2.57 -4.26
N ARG A 78 2.17 -2.53 -5.38
CA ARG A 78 1.71 -1.28 -6.00
C ARG A 78 0.27 -1.06 -5.57
N ILE A 79 -0.06 0.17 -5.22
CA ILE A 79 -1.40 0.57 -4.80
C ILE A 79 -1.88 1.64 -5.76
N GLY A 80 -3.04 1.45 -6.35
CA GLY A 80 -3.61 2.42 -7.28
C GLY A 80 -4.60 1.81 -8.25
N ALA A 81 -4.94 2.60 -9.26
CA ALA A 81 -5.96 2.26 -10.24
C ALA A 81 -5.52 1.16 -11.21
N GLY A 82 -6.47 0.29 -11.58
CA GLY A 82 -6.28 -0.70 -12.64
C GLY A 82 -6.10 -0.06 -14.02
N LYS A 83 -5.49 -0.80 -14.95
CA LYS A 83 -5.15 -0.34 -16.32
C LYS A 83 -6.33 0.31 -17.07
N LYS A 84 -7.57 -0.15 -16.84
CA LYS A 84 -8.76 0.32 -17.56
C LYS A 84 -9.25 1.70 -17.09
N THR A 85 -8.97 2.07 -15.84
CA THR A 85 -9.44 3.31 -15.22
C THR A 85 -8.31 4.27 -14.84
N ALA A 86 -7.05 3.81 -14.86
CA ALA A 86 -5.88 4.61 -14.48
C ALA A 86 -5.77 5.94 -15.24
N TRP A 87 -6.08 5.95 -16.54
CA TRP A 87 -6.08 7.18 -17.34
C TRP A 87 -7.03 8.25 -16.79
N ARG A 88 -8.15 7.87 -16.15
CA ARG A 88 -9.07 8.82 -15.51
C ARG A 88 -8.48 9.38 -14.21
N GLY A 89 -7.69 8.58 -13.51
CA GLY A 89 -6.99 9.01 -12.30
C GLY A 89 -6.06 10.19 -12.56
N HIS A 90 -5.38 10.21 -13.72
CA HIS A 90 -4.50 11.32 -14.12
C HIS A 90 -5.22 12.66 -14.24
N PHE A 91 -6.47 12.68 -14.73
CA PHE A 91 -7.26 13.91 -14.80
C PHE A 91 -7.67 14.44 -13.43
N LEU A 92 -7.83 13.56 -12.43
CA LEU A 92 -8.06 13.98 -11.05
C LEU A 92 -6.75 14.50 -10.43
N GLU A 93 -5.64 13.77 -10.59
CA GLU A 93 -4.36 14.15 -10.00
C GLU A 93 -3.83 15.49 -10.50
N TRP A 94 -3.98 15.78 -11.80
CA TRP A 94 -3.39 16.98 -12.42
C TRP A 94 -4.41 18.04 -12.79
N GLY A 95 -5.70 17.73 -12.69
CA GLY A 95 -6.76 18.58 -13.17
C GLY A 95 -6.88 18.59 -14.69
N THR A 96 -7.78 19.44 -15.18
CA THR A 96 -8.05 19.67 -16.59
C THR A 96 -8.25 21.16 -16.83
N SER A 97 -8.36 21.60 -18.08
CA SER A 97 -8.67 23.00 -18.41
C SER A 97 -10.00 23.51 -17.80
N LYS A 98 -10.88 22.62 -17.33
CA LYS A 98 -12.22 22.95 -16.80
C LYS A 98 -12.41 22.56 -15.33
N MET A 99 -11.40 21.96 -14.69
CA MET A 99 -11.51 21.45 -13.31
C MET A 99 -10.13 21.48 -12.66
N SER A 100 -10.02 22.02 -11.45
CA SER A 100 -8.78 21.99 -10.68
C SER A 100 -8.39 20.55 -10.31
N ALA A 101 -7.11 20.34 -10.03
CA ALA A 101 -6.63 19.06 -9.50
C ALA A 101 -7.37 18.69 -8.20
N GLN A 102 -7.76 17.43 -8.10
CA GLN A 102 -8.27 16.77 -6.91
C GLN A 102 -7.40 15.52 -6.64
N PRO A 103 -6.20 15.70 -6.08
CA PRO A 103 -5.28 14.60 -5.83
C PRO A 103 -5.91 13.57 -4.89
N TRP A 104 -5.74 12.29 -5.19
CA TRP A 104 -6.35 11.20 -4.42
C TRP A 104 -5.31 10.17 -3.95
N ALA A 105 -4.26 9.94 -4.73
CA ALA A 105 -3.22 8.96 -4.44
C ALA A 105 -2.32 9.41 -3.29
N GLU A 106 -1.66 10.56 -3.42
CA GLU A 106 -0.74 11.05 -2.37
C GLU A 106 -1.45 11.32 -1.04
N PRO A 107 -2.61 12.02 -1.01
CA PRO A 107 -3.32 12.24 0.26
C PRO A 107 -3.79 10.94 0.91
N GLY A 108 -4.25 9.97 0.12
CA GLY A 108 -4.64 8.64 0.64
C GLY A 108 -3.47 7.87 1.23
N PHE A 109 -2.30 7.94 0.58
CA PHE A 109 -1.07 7.37 1.13
C PHE A 109 -0.66 8.04 2.43
N LEU A 110 -0.60 9.38 2.47
CA LEU A 110 -0.13 10.12 3.64
C LEU A 110 -1.02 9.92 4.86
N GLU A 111 -2.34 9.82 4.67
CA GLU A 111 -3.30 9.55 5.74
C GLU A 111 -3.04 8.18 6.40
N LYS A 112 -2.81 7.14 5.58
CA LYS A 112 -2.78 5.76 6.05
C LYS A 112 -1.39 5.15 6.18
N LYS A 113 -0.32 5.87 5.84
CA LYS A 113 1.06 5.35 5.92
C LYS A 113 1.43 4.84 7.32
N GLY A 114 0.97 5.51 8.38
CA GLY A 114 1.26 5.12 9.76
C GLY A 114 0.53 3.84 10.16
N GLU A 115 -0.76 3.76 9.83
CA GLU A 115 -1.59 2.56 10.04
C GLU A 115 -1.06 1.36 9.25
N ALA A 116 -0.70 1.55 7.98
CA ALA A 116 -0.09 0.52 7.14
C ALA A 116 1.22 -0.01 7.75
N LEU A 117 2.06 0.87 8.30
CA LEU A 117 3.30 0.48 8.99
C LEU A 117 3.02 -0.33 10.25
N GLN A 118 2.01 0.06 11.05
CA GLN A 118 1.60 -0.70 12.24
C GLN A 118 1.08 -2.09 11.86
N ILE A 119 0.23 -2.20 10.83
CA ILE A 119 -0.28 -3.48 10.32
C ILE A 119 0.87 -4.39 9.87
N LEU A 120 1.87 -3.83 9.16
CA LEU A 120 3.08 -4.60 8.80
C LEU A 120 3.74 -5.18 10.04
N VAL A 121 4.06 -4.33 11.03
CA VAL A 121 4.72 -4.74 12.27
C VAL A 121 3.91 -5.81 13.01
N ASP A 122 2.61 -5.65 13.09
CA ASP A 122 1.73 -6.58 13.81
C ASP A 122 1.59 -7.92 13.11
N GLU A 123 1.46 -7.95 11.78
CA GLU A 123 1.49 -9.22 11.03
C GLU A 123 2.83 -9.93 11.22
N PHE A 124 3.95 -9.20 11.19
CA PHE A 124 5.26 -9.80 11.47
C PHE A 124 5.38 -10.33 12.90
N ARG A 125 4.90 -9.60 13.91
CA ARG A 125 4.87 -10.07 15.31
C ARG A 125 4.02 -11.32 15.47
N LYS A 126 2.85 -11.39 14.84
CA LYS A 126 1.99 -12.59 14.85
C LYS A 126 2.74 -13.79 14.28
N GLY A 127 3.44 -13.61 13.16
CA GLY A 127 4.25 -14.67 12.56
C GLY A 127 5.41 -15.16 13.43
N LEU A 128 5.96 -14.31 14.29
CA LEU A 128 6.99 -14.69 15.27
C LEU A 128 6.43 -15.40 16.51
N ARG A 129 5.20 -15.08 16.92
CA ARG A 129 4.51 -15.65 18.09
C ARG A 129 3.79 -16.98 17.82
N GLY A 130 3.56 -17.34 16.56
CA GLY A 130 2.91 -18.60 16.16
C GLY A 130 3.76 -19.86 16.36
N LYS A 131 4.60 -19.90 17.41
CA LYS A 131 5.32 -21.08 17.91
C LYS A 131 4.83 -21.40 19.31
#